data_AF-A0A1C7GTV5-F1
#
_entry.id   AF-A0A1C7GTV5-F1
#
_cell.length_a   1.000
_cell.length_b   1.000
_cell.length_c   1.000
_cell.angle_alpha   90.00
_cell.angle_beta   90.00
_cell.angle_gamma   90.00
#
_symmetry.space_group_name_H-M   'P 1'
#
loop_
_entity.id
_entity.type
_entity.pdbx_description
1 polymer ?
#
loop_
_entity_poly.entity_id
_entity_poly.type
_entity_poly.pdbx_seq_one_letter_code
_entity_poly.pdbx_strand_id
1 'polypeptide(L)'
;MKIDKFSYHLGVADCFCEMVRAGVKRIALSHPCDSQEERDSFLPEFDKLCEKYGVHYYVENAAFLTDLFPLSLNQGKFNVIFYQDESALQEYLDLKAEKERAIAAGTYAECRKDIARRYGKLLSYTDEGIQRLLDANPDKE
;
A
#
# COMPACT_ATOMS: atom_id res chain seq x y z
N MET A 1 -25.68 4.64 -16.98
CA MET A 1 -25.31 3.73 -15.88
C MET A 1 -24.30 4.45 -15.01
N LYS A 2 -24.51 4.56 -13.69
CA LYS A 2 -23.55 5.15 -12.74
C LYS A 2 -22.89 3.98 -12.00
N ILE A 3 -21.57 3.86 -12.12
CA ILE A 3 -20.80 2.85 -11.38
C ILE A 3 -20.74 3.30 -9.92
N ASP A 4 -21.09 2.42 -8.98
CA ASP A 4 -21.00 2.69 -7.56
C ASP A 4 -19.55 2.57 -7.05
N LYS A 5 -19.29 3.13 -5.86
CA LYS A 5 -17.95 3.18 -5.25
C LYS A 5 -17.36 1.77 -5.05
N PHE A 6 -18.19 0.82 -4.61
CA PHE A 6 -17.77 -0.55 -4.36
C PHE A 6 -17.31 -1.21 -5.66
N SER A 7 -18.13 -1.17 -6.70
CA SER A 7 -17.81 -1.71 -8.02
C SER A 7 -16.55 -1.05 -8.63
N TYR A 8 -16.39 0.26 -8.46
CA TYR A 8 -15.21 0.97 -8.93
C TYR A 8 -13.92 0.48 -8.21
N HIS A 9 -13.94 0.42 -6.87
CA HIS A 9 -12.78 -0.04 -6.10
C HIS A 9 -12.45 -1.51 -6.33
N LEU A 10 -13.47 -2.36 -6.51
CA LEU A 10 -13.25 -3.76 -6.85
C LEU A 10 -12.59 -3.93 -8.23
N GLY A 11 -13.01 -3.13 -9.22
CA GLY A 11 -12.35 -3.11 -10.53
C GLY A 11 -10.88 -2.67 -10.47
N VAL A 12 -10.56 -1.72 -9.59
CA VAL A 12 -9.16 -1.32 -9.33
C VAL A 12 -8.37 -2.48 -8.69
N ALA A 13 -8.97 -3.20 -7.74
CA ALA A 13 -8.35 -4.35 -7.09
C ALA A 13 -8.08 -5.51 -8.06
N ASP A 14 -9.01 -5.81 -8.98
CA ASP A 14 -8.83 -6.83 -10.04
C ASP A 14 -7.61 -6.52 -10.91
N CYS A 15 -7.49 -5.26 -11.36
CA CYS A 15 -6.32 -4.78 -12.11
C CYS A 15 -5.02 -4.90 -11.31
N PHE A 16 -5.03 -4.57 -10.02
CA PHE A 16 -3.84 -4.72 -9.18
C PHE A 16 -3.44 -6.17 -8.93
N CYS A 17 -4.39 -7.08 -8.76
CA CYS A 17 -4.10 -8.51 -8.67
C CYS A 17 -3.42 -9.01 -9.96
N GLU A 18 -3.91 -8.58 -11.13
CA GLU A 18 -3.25 -8.89 -12.42
C GLU A 18 -1.82 -8.35 -12.49
N MET A 19 -1.62 -7.08 -12.11
CA MET A 19 -0.29 -6.45 -12.13
C MET A 19 0.71 -7.15 -11.20
N VAL A 20 0.25 -7.60 -10.03
CA VAL A 20 1.07 -8.38 -9.09
C VAL A 20 1.40 -9.73 -9.70
N ARG A 21 0.40 -10.45 -10.22
CA ARG A 21 0.58 -11.76 -10.85
C ARG A 21 1.53 -11.74 -12.05
N ALA A 22 1.50 -10.65 -12.83
CA ALA A 22 2.37 -10.44 -13.98
C ALA A 22 3.81 -10.02 -13.60
N GLY A 23 4.09 -9.80 -12.31
CA GLY A 23 5.39 -9.34 -11.82
C GLY A 23 5.67 -7.85 -12.11
N VAL A 24 4.68 -7.09 -12.56
CA VAL A 24 4.79 -5.63 -12.78
C VAL A 24 4.87 -4.91 -11.42
N LYS A 25 4.09 -5.39 -10.45
CA LYS A 25 4.09 -4.91 -9.07
C LYS A 25 4.60 -5.99 -8.12
N ARG A 26 5.53 -5.64 -7.21
CA ARG A 26 5.88 -6.54 -6.10
C ARG A 26 4.76 -6.59 -5.06
N ILE A 27 4.22 -5.41 -4.71
CA ILE A 27 2.99 -5.27 -3.94
C ILE A 27 2.08 -4.18 -4.53
N ALA A 28 0.77 -4.25 -4.24
CA ALA A 28 -0.19 -3.21 -4.57
C ALA A 28 -1.17 -3.00 -3.41
N LEU A 29 -1.62 -1.76 -3.20
CA LEU A 29 -2.58 -1.43 -2.13
C LEU A 29 -3.97 -1.30 -2.72
N SER A 30 -4.98 -1.82 -2.03
CA SER A 30 -6.37 -1.44 -2.26
C SER A 30 -6.55 0.06 -2.01
N HIS A 31 -7.70 0.59 -2.43
CA HIS A 31 -8.09 1.92 -2.00
C HIS A 31 -8.12 2.01 -0.46
N PRO A 32 -7.71 3.16 0.11
CA PRO A 32 -7.87 3.41 1.53
C PRO A 32 -9.35 3.56 1.89
N CYS A 33 -9.75 2.89 2.97
CA CYS A 33 -11.07 2.91 3.55
C CYS A 33 -11.07 3.72 4.85
N ASP A 34 -12.21 4.32 5.18
CA ASP A 34 -12.39 5.14 6.37
C ASP A 34 -12.57 4.30 7.64
N SER A 35 -12.97 3.03 7.50
CA SER A 35 -13.14 2.10 8.62
C SER A 35 -12.73 0.68 8.28
N GLN A 36 -12.53 -0.14 9.31
CA GLN A 36 -12.26 -1.58 9.15
C GLN A 36 -13.44 -2.29 8.51
N GLU A 37 -14.67 -1.93 8.89
CA GLU A 37 -15.90 -2.53 8.35
C GLU A 37 -16.05 -2.24 6.85
N GLU A 38 -15.70 -1.02 6.40
CA GLU A 38 -15.69 -0.69 4.97
C GLU A 38 -14.68 -1.55 4.22
N ARG A 39 -13.43 -1.65 4.71
CA ARG A 39 -12.42 -2.54 4.11
C ARG A 39 -12.90 -4.00 4.09
N ASP A 40 -13.47 -4.47 5.20
CA ASP A 40 -13.86 -5.87 5.38
C ASP A 40 -15.01 -6.28 4.46
N SER A 41 -15.84 -5.33 4.05
CA SER A 41 -16.88 -5.56 3.05
C SER A 41 -16.33 -6.03 1.70
N PHE A 42 -15.05 -5.76 1.39
CA PHE A 42 -14.40 -6.20 0.15
C PHE A 42 -13.73 -7.57 0.25
N LEU A 43 -13.42 -8.08 1.44
CA LEU A 43 -12.62 -9.31 1.60
C LEU A 43 -13.20 -10.53 0.87
N PRO A 44 -14.53 -10.79 0.89
CA PRO A 44 -15.08 -11.92 0.16
C PRO A 44 -14.87 -11.83 -1.36
N GLU A 45 -14.78 -10.62 -1.92
CA GLU A 45 -14.47 -10.43 -3.34
C GLU A 45 -12.96 -10.49 -3.59
N PHE A 46 -12.14 -10.00 -2.67
CA PHE A 46 -10.68 -10.13 -2.73
C PHE A 46 -10.22 -11.59 -2.64
N ASP A 47 -10.91 -12.44 -1.88
CA ASP A 47 -10.68 -13.89 -1.86
C ASP A 47 -10.83 -14.49 -3.27
N LYS A 48 -11.91 -14.14 -3.99
CA LYS A 48 -12.15 -14.61 -5.36
C LYS A 48 -11.10 -14.09 -6.34
N LEU A 49 -10.68 -12.82 -6.19
CA LEU A 49 -9.62 -12.25 -7.02
C LEU A 49 -8.28 -12.96 -6.77
N CYS A 50 -7.94 -13.22 -5.51
CA CYS A 50 -6.73 -13.94 -5.15
C CYS A 50 -6.71 -15.37 -5.70
N GLU A 51 -7.83 -16.09 -5.61
CA GLU A 51 -7.99 -17.40 -6.24
C GLU A 51 -7.84 -17.32 -7.76
N LYS A 52 -8.51 -16.36 -8.42
CA LYS A 52 -8.47 -16.16 -9.88
C LYS A 52 -7.06 -15.91 -10.39
N TYR A 53 -6.29 -15.05 -9.72
CA TYR A 53 -4.96 -14.64 -10.18
C TYR A 53 -3.82 -15.48 -9.60
N GLY A 54 -4.05 -16.24 -8.52
CA GLY A 54 -2.99 -16.94 -7.79
C GLY A 54 -2.07 -15.99 -7.05
N VAL A 55 -2.67 -15.00 -6.36
CA VAL A 55 -1.99 -14.03 -5.50
C VAL A 55 -2.58 -14.10 -4.08
N HIS A 56 -1.99 -13.36 -3.15
CA HIS A 56 -2.42 -13.29 -1.76
C HIS A 56 -2.70 -11.86 -1.35
N TYR A 57 -3.34 -11.69 -0.20
CA TYR A 57 -3.49 -10.38 0.41
C TYR A 57 -3.22 -10.37 1.91
N TYR A 58 -2.81 -9.20 2.41
CA TYR A 58 -2.61 -8.92 3.82
C TYR A 58 -3.56 -7.80 4.26
N VAL A 59 -4.26 -8.02 5.38
CA VAL A 59 -5.18 -7.04 5.97
C VAL A 59 -4.38 -6.02 6.77
N GLU A 60 -4.31 -4.79 6.25
CA GLU A 60 -3.60 -3.69 6.89
C GLU A 60 -4.57 -2.86 7.73
N ASN A 61 -4.31 -2.85 9.04
CA ASN A 61 -5.11 -2.16 10.04
C ASN A 61 -4.61 -0.74 10.33
N ALA A 62 -3.38 -0.42 9.90
CA ALA A 62 -2.80 0.91 10.06
C ALA A 62 -1.90 1.21 8.86
N ALA A 63 -2.39 2.06 7.95
CA ALA A 63 -1.65 2.43 6.75
C ALA A 63 -0.19 2.83 7.05
N PHE A 64 0.74 2.38 6.20
CA PHE A 64 2.14 2.75 6.34
C PHE A 64 2.39 4.18 5.86
N LEU A 65 2.39 5.11 6.82
CA LEU A 65 2.60 6.53 6.58
C LEU A 65 4.06 6.76 6.21
N THR A 66 4.30 7.49 5.12
CA THR A 66 5.62 7.97 4.68
C THR A 66 5.40 9.25 3.87
N ASP A 67 6.47 9.99 3.57
CA ASP A 67 6.39 11.19 2.72
C ASP A 67 5.96 10.90 1.27
N LEU A 68 5.88 9.63 0.87
CA LEU A 68 5.55 9.23 -0.49
C LEU A 68 4.10 9.58 -0.89
N PHE A 69 3.18 9.59 0.07
CA PHE A 69 1.77 9.93 -0.14
C PHE A 69 1.31 10.95 0.90
N PRO A 70 0.31 11.80 0.58
CA PRO A 70 -0.24 12.77 1.53
C PRO A 70 -0.67 12.10 2.84
N LEU A 71 -0.22 12.65 3.97
CA LEU A 71 -0.55 12.16 5.30
C LEU A 71 -2.07 12.14 5.52
N SER A 72 -2.75 13.23 5.18
CA SER A 72 -4.21 13.39 5.32
C SER A 72 -5.03 12.34 4.56
N LEU A 73 -4.48 11.76 3.49
CA LEU A 73 -5.15 10.73 2.70
C LEU A 73 -4.99 9.33 3.28
N ASN A 74 -4.01 9.10 4.17
CA ASN A 74 -3.65 7.76 4.65
C ASN A 74 -3.75 7.62 6.18
N GLN A 75 -3.65 8.72 6.93
CA GLN A 75 -3.75 8.69 8.39
C GLN A 75 -5.14 8.20 8.82
N GLY A 76 -5.14 7.18 9.69
CA GLY A 76 -6.37 6.55 10.18
C GLY A 76 -7.14 5.75 9.12
N LYS A 77 -6.50 5.42 7.99
CA LYS A 77 -7.11 4.60 6.94
C LYS A 77 -6.74 3.12 7.06
N PHE A 78 -7.61 2.31 6.48
CA PHE A 78 -7.50 0.86 6.40
C PHE A 78 -7.39 0.44 4.95
N ASN A 79 -6.59 -0.58 4.65
CA ASN A 79 -6.50 -1.12 3.29
C ASN A 79 -6.05 -2.58 3.32
N VAL A 80 -5.88 -3.14 2.13
CA VAL A 80 -5.35 -4.47 1.91
C VAL A 80 -4.15 -4.36 0.98
N ILE A 81 -3.15 -5.21 1.18
CA ILE A 81 -1.95 -5.27 0.35
C ILE A 81 -2.00 -6.58 -0.44
N PHE A 82 -2.05 -6.50 -1.76
CA PHE A 82 -1.93 -7.63 -2.67
C PHE A 82 -0.46 -7.92 -2.95
N TYR A 83 -0.07 -9.18 -2.89
CA TYR A 83 1.31 -9.65 -3.13
C TYR A 83 1.30 -11.08 -3.68
N GLN A 84 2.39 -11.49 -4.33
CA GLN A 84 2.59 -12.88 -4.76
C GLN A 84 3.70 -13.56 -3.96
N ASP A 85 4.83 -12.87 -3.77
CA ASP A 85 5.97 -13.39 -3.02
C ASP A 85 5.90 -12.96 -1.56
N GLU A 86 5.98 -13.93 -0.64
CA GLU A 86 6.03 -13.68 0.81
C GLU A 86 7.18 -12.75 1.21
N SER A 87 8.29 -12.78 0.49
CA SER A 87 9.43 -11.89 0.73
C SER A 87 9.08 -10.41 0.50
N ALA A 88 8.17 -10.10 -0.43
CA ALA A 88 7.72 -8.74 -0.68
C ALA A 88 6.82 -8.22 0.46
N LEU A 89 5.94 -9.07 1.01
CA LEU A 89 5.18 -8.74 2.21
C LEU A 89 6.11 -8.56 3.42
N GLN A 90 7.08 -9.47 3.60
CA GLN A 90 8.04 -9.37 4.71
C GLN A 90 8.85 -8.07 4.63
N GLU A 91 9.31 -7.67 3.45
CA GLU A 91 10.02 -6.40 3.26
C GLU A 91 9.16 -5.19 3.63
N TYR A 92 7.85 -5.22 3.33
CA TYR A 92 6.91 -4.19 3.76
C TYR A 92 6.81 -4.12 5.30
N LEU A 93 6.62 -5.26 5.96
CA LEU A 93 6.48 -5.35 7.41
C LEU A 93 7.77 -4.93 8.12
N ASP A 94 8.92 -5.35 7.60
CA ASP A 94 10.24 -4.99 8.13
C ASP A 94 10.49 -3.48 8.03
N LEU A 95 10.10 -2.88 6.91
CA LEU A 95 10.24 -1.43 6.69
C LEU A 95 9.33 -0.63 7.62
N LYS A 96 8.12 -1.12 7.88
CA LYS A 96 7.20 -0.52 8.86
C LYS A 96 7.76 -0.63 10.29
N ALA A 97 8.28 -1.79 10.67
CA ALA A 97 8.91 -2.01 11.97
C ALA A 97 10.22 -1.19 12.12
N GLU A 98 10.98 -1.00 11.04
CA GLU A 98 12.17 -0.14 11.01
C GLU A 98 11.80 1.32 11.34
N LYS A 99 10.74 1.83 10.70
CA LYS A 99 10.21 3.16 11.02
C LYS A 99 9.82 3.26 12.50
N GLU A 100 9.07 2.30 13.02
CA GLU A 100 8.62 2.31 14.42
C GLU A 100 9.80 2.34 15.40
N ARG A 101 10.85 1.55 15.14
CA ARG A 101 12.09 1.57 15.92
C ARG A 101 12.79 2.92 15.85
N ALA A 102 12.88 3.53 14.67
CA ALA A 102 13.50 4.84 14.49
C ALA A 102 12.72 5.96 15.21
N ILE A 103 11.39 5.89 15.22
CA ILE A 103 10.55 6.80 16.00
C ILE A 103 10.81 6.63 17.50
N ALA A 104 10.80 5.39 17.99
CA ALA A 104 11.05 5.10 19.40
C ALA A 104 12.47 5.53 19.86
N ALA A 105 13.45 5.44 18.96
CA ALA A 105 14.82 5.89 19.21
C ALA A 105 15.04 7.40 18.99
N GLY A 106 14.06 8.13 18.47
CA GLY A 106 14.20 9.57 18.14
C GLY A 106 15.07 9.85 16.91
N THR A 107 15.39 8.83 16.10
CA THR A 107 16.26 8.93 14.92
C THR A 107 15.50 8.97 13.60
N TYR A 108 14.16 8.96 13.63
CA TYR A 108 13.33 8.89 12.40
C TYR A 108 13.67 9.97 11.37
N ALA A 109 13.99 11.20 11.80
CA ALA A 109 14.35 12.28 10.89
C ALA A 109 15.54 11.94 9.96
N GLU A 110 16.46 11.07 10.40
CA GLU A 110 17.66 10.67 9.66
C GLU A 110 17.34 9.68 8.53
N CYS A 111 16.37 8.78 8.74
CA CYS A 111 16.01 7.72 7.80
C CYS A 111 14.68 7.93 7.07
N ARG A 112 13.90 8.97 7.44
CA ARG A 112 12.55 9.23 6.92
C ARG A 112 12.46 9.25 5.39
N LYS A 113 13.37 9.96 4.72
CA LYS A 113 13.39 10.03 3.23
C LYS A 113 13.78 8.68 2.61
N ASP A 114 14.71 7.95 3.22
CA ASP A 114 15.14 6.64 2.74
C ASP A 114 14.00 5.62 2.81
N ILE A 115 13.31 5.58 3.95
CA ILE A 115 12.13 4.72 4.17
C ILE A 115 11.06 4.99 3.11
N ALA A 116 10.73 6.26 2.83
CA ALA A 116 9.76 6.61 1.79
C ALA A 116 10.21 6.14 0.39
N ARG A 117 11.50 6.22 0.06
CA ARG A 117 12.04 5.74 -1.21
C ARG A 117 11.98 4.22 -1.32
N ARG A 118 12.40 3.49 -0.28
CA ARG A 118 12.34 2.02 -0.22
C ARG A 118 10.90 1.53 -0.34
N TYR A 119 9.97 2.20 0.31
CA TYR A 119 8.55 1.90 0.15
C TYR A 119 8.06 2.10 -1.29
N GLY A 120 8.45 3.21 -1.94
CA GLY A 120 8.14 3.44 -3.35
C GLY A 120 8.74 2.39 -4.29
N LYS A 121 9.96 1.90 -4.00
CA LYS A 121 10.58 0.79 -4.73
C LYS A 121 9.83 -0.52 -4.55
N LEU A 122 9.34 -0.80 -3.35
CA LEU A 122 8.52 -1.96 -3.08
C LEU A 122 7.18 -1.91 -3.85
N LEU A 123 6.66 -0.72 -4.14
CA LEU A 123 5.50 -0.50 -5.02
C LEU A 123 5.82 -0.58 -6.52
N SER A 124 7.06 -0.95 -6.86
CA SER A 124 7.62 -1.00 -8.22
C SER A 124 7.68 0.35 -8.95
N TYR A 125 7.77 1.47 -8.22
CA TYR A 125 7.96 2.78 -8.85
C TYR A 125 9.42 2.99 -9.28
N THR A 126 9.62 3.71 -10.39
CA THR A 126 10.97 4.14 -10.83
C THR A 126 11.52 5.20 -9.88
N ASP A 127 12.85 5.42 -9.88
CA ASP A 127 13.43 6.49 -9.06
C ASP A 127 12.88 7.87 -9.41
N GLU A 128 12.66 8.14 -10.69
CA GLU A 128 12.05 9.39 -11.15
C GLU A 128 10.60 9.51 -10.70
N GLY A 129 9.84 8.40 -10.73
CA GLY A 129 8.47 8.36 -10.25
C GLY A 129 8.37 8.64 -8.74
N ILE A 130 9.24 8.00 -7.96
CA ILE A 130 9.35 8.23 -6.51
C ILE A 130 9.71 9.68 -6.23
N GLN A 131 10.73 10.21 -6.89
CA GLN A 131 11.15 11.59 -6.69
C GLN A 131 10.04 12.58 -7.03
N ARG A 132 9.32 12.36 -8.14
CA ARG A 132 8.16 13.17 -8.51
C ARG A 132 7.06 13.17 -7.45
N LEU A 133 6.74 12.00 -6.87
CA LEU A 133 5.75 11.89 -5.80
C LEU A 133 6.20 12.63 -4.53
N LEU A 134 7.47 12.46 -4.13
CA LEU A 134 8.05 13.14 -2.96
C LEU A 134 8.09 14.65 -3.11
N ASP A 135 8.35 15.16 -4.32
CA ASP A 135 8.40 16.61 -4.59
C ASP A 135 7.01 17.22 -4.70
N ALA A 136 6.05 16.46 -5.24
CA ALA A 136 4.67 16.90 -5.42
C ALA A 136 3.81 16.81 -4.15
N ASN A 137 4.27 16.10 -3.10
CA ASN A 137 3.52 15.96 -1.86
C ASN A 137 3.86 17.10 -0.86
N PRO A 138 2.97 18.10 -0.65
CA PRO A 138 3.18 19.13 0.37
C PRO A 138 2.79 18.65 1.79
N ASP A 139 2.08 17.54 1.89
CA ASP A 139 1.48 17.00 3.11
C ASP A 139 2.28 15.78 3.59
N LYS A 140 3.49 16.08 4.06
CA LYS A 140 4.48 15.12 4.56
C LYS A 140 4.32 14.93 6.08
N GLU A 141 4.92 13.87 6.62
CA GLU A 141 4.90 13.59 8.07
C GLU A 141 5.56 14.66 8.99
#